data_AF-A0A622TW03-F1
#
_entry.id   AF-A0A622TW03-F1
#
_cell.length_a   1.000
_cell.length_b   1.000
_cell.length_c   1.000
_cell.angle_alpha   90.00
_cell.angle_beta   90.00
_cell.angle_gamma   90.00
#
_symmetry.space_group_name_H-M   'P 1'
#
loop_
_entity.id
_entity.type
_entity.pdbx_description
1 polymer ?
#
loop_
_entity_poly.entity_id
_entity_poly.type
_entity_poly.pdbx_seq_one_letter_code
_entity_poly.pdbx_strand_id
1 'polypeptide(L)'
;MFDLIKHLAKNDIQHTVSDNGNITVTNDLDLEDVSCVDNLPDNLTVGGSLYLSGTSITTLPDNLTVGGWLNLSGTSITTLPDNLTVGGGLDLSGTSITTLPDNLTVGGSLYLSGTSITTLPDNLTVGGSLYLSGTSITTLPDNLTVGGGLDLSGTSITTLPDNLTVGGGLDLSGTSITTLPDNLTVGGWLNLSGTSITTLPDHFSCNSLYLDAERISNIAYRKNCGYSSRTIFAAWTGKEFRIAAGCFFGSIEQFEQAVDDKYDGDAAEAYKKAARDCVAELTEKLNPKD
;
A
#
# COMPACT_ATOMS: atom_id res chain seq x y z
N MET A 1 -25.15 21.79 16.74
CA MET A 1 -25.38 22.05 15.32
C MET A 1 -24.48 23.17 14.87
N PHE A 2 -23.41 22.74 14.22
CA PHE A 2 -22.49 23.60 13.51
C PHE A 2 -23.20 24.41 12.43
N ASP A 3 -22.80 25.66 12.24
CA ASP A 3 -23.28 26.53 11.15
C ASP A 3 -22.10 26.80 10.23
N LEU A 4 -22.07 26.07 9.10
CA LEU A 4 -20.98 26.15 8.14
C LEU A 4 -20.86 27.55 7.55
N ILE A 5 -21.95 28.19 7.14
CA ILE A 5 -21.90 29.52 6.50
C ILE A 5 -21.33 30.55 7.49
N LYS A 6 -21.78 30.50 8.74
CA LYS A 6 -21.24 31.37 9.79
C LYS A 6 -19.76 31.12 10.04
N HIS A 7 -19.31 29.86 10.03
CA HIS A 7 -17.90 29.51 10.17
C HIS A 7 -17.08 30.06 8.99
N LEU A 8 -17.53 29.83 7.76
CA LEU A 8 -16.85 30.30 6.54
C LEU A 8 -16.71 31.82 6.55
N ALA A 9 -17.79 32.56 6.84
CA ALA A 9 -17.78 34.02 6.92
C ALA A 9 -16.88 34.55 8.04
N LYS A 10 -16.86 33.89 9.21
CA LYS A 10 -16.03 34.28 10.35
C LYS A 10 -14.53 34.16 10.05
N ASN A 11 -14.14 33.14 9.28
CA ASN A 11 -12.75 32.82 9.00
C ASN A 11 -12.27 33.32 7.62
N ASP A 12 -13.07 34.15 6.94
CA ASP A 12 -12.75 34.70 5.61
C ASP A 12 -12.45 33.61 4.56
N ILE A 13 -13.11 32.46 4.68
CA ILE A 13 -12.97 31.35 3.74
C ILE A 13 -13.79 31.66 2.49
N GLN A 14 -13.15 31.65 1.33
CA GLN A 14 -13.80 31.94 0.06
C GLN A 14 -14.87 30.88 -0.28
N HIS A 15 -16.11 31.33 -0.41
CA HIS A 15 -17.25 30.47 -0.70
C HIS A 15 -18.36 31.20 -1.47
N THR A 16 -19.22 30.44 -2.13
CA THR A 16 -20.46 30.93 -2.74
C THR A 16 -21.65 30.17 -2.20
N VAL A 17 -22.78 30.86 -2.05
CA VAL A 17 -24.08 30.25 -1.78
C VAL A 17 -25.02 30.63 -2.92
N SER A 18 -25.52 29.64 -3.65
CA SER A 18 -26.42 29.88 -4.79
C SER A 18 -27.89 29.96 -4.35
N ASP A 19 -28.77 30.39 -5.26
CA ASP A 19 -30.20 30.60 -4.97
C ASP A 19 -30.94 29.31 -4.53
N ASN A 20 -30.45 28.14 -4.94
CA ASN A 20 -30.98 26.84 -4.51
C ASN A 20 -30.33 26.33 -3.21
N GLY A 21 -29.50 27.16 -2.58
CA GLY A 21 -28.82 26.88 -1.32
C GLY A 21 -27.44 26.24 -1.47
N ASN A 22 -27.00 25.78 -2.65
CA ASN A 22 -25.73 25.06 -2.78
C ASN A 22 -24.55 25.90 -2.27
N ILE A 23 -23.72 25.30 -1.42
CA ILE A 23 -22.55 25.90 -0.80
C ILE A 23 -21.31 25.36 -1.51
N THR A 24 -20.51 26.24 -2.10
CA THR A 24 -19.27 25.85 -2.76
C THR A 24 -18.10 26.55 -2.07
N VAL A 25 -17.15 25.76 -1.56
CA VAL A 25 -15.83 26.24 -1.11
C VAL A 25 -14.84 25.92 -2.23
N THR A 26 -14.23 26.94 -2.84
CA THR A 26 -13.41 26.73 -4.05
C THR A 26 -12.08 26.03 -3.77
N ASN A 27 -11.49 26.29 -2.61
CA ASN A 27 -10.20 25.76 -2.19
C ASN A 27 -10.40 24.72 -1.07
N ASP A 28 -9.37 24.55 -0.24
CA ASP A 28 -9.42 23.68 0.92
C ASP A 28 -10.38 24.21 2.00
N LEU A 29 -11.09 23.29 2.64
CA LEU A 29 -11.90 23.53 3.82
C LEU A 29 -11.30 22.75 4.98
N ASP A 30 -10.61 23.48 5.85
CA ASP A 30 -10.04 22.93 7.08
C ASP A 30 -11.02 23.10 8.24
N LEU A 31 -11.54 21.97 8.73
CA LEU A 31 -12.38 21.86 9.92
C LEU A 31 -11.72 20.95 10.96
N GLU A 32 -10.42 20.69 10.85
CA GLU A 32 -9.68 19.85 11.79
C GLU A 32 -9.80 20.41 13.22
N ASP A 33 -10.02 19.50 14.18
CA ASP A 33 -10.19 19.81 15.61
C ASP A 33 -11.34 20.79 15.94
N VAL A 34 -12.22 21.10 14.99
CA VAL A 34 -13.42 21.90 15.25
C VAL A 34 -14.49 21.02 15.89
N SER A 35 -14.35 20.79 17.20
CA SER A 35 -15.14 19.81 17.98
C SER A 35 -16.66 19.92 17.86
N CYS A 36 -17.19 21.10 17.52
CA CYS A 36 -18.63 21.32 17.35
C CYS A 36 -19.17 20.93 15.96
N VAL A 37 -18.32 20.56 15.00
CA VAL A 37 -18.73 20.00 13.70
C VAL A 37 -19.31 18.61 13.95
N ASP A 38 -20.64 18.57 13.99
CA ASP A 38 -21.46 17.36 14.16
C ASP A 38 -22.15 16.94 12.84
N ASN A 39 -22.22 17.85 11.87
CA ASN A 39 -22.78 17.63 10.55
C ASN A 39 -22.19 18.57 9.49
N LEU A 40 -22.39 18.22 8.22
CA LEU A 40 -22.18 19.08 7.07
C LEU A 40 -23.52 19.23 6.32
N PRO A 41 -23.76 20.37 5.64
CA PRO A 41 -24.98 20.56 4.87
C PRO A 41 -25.00 19.68 3.60
N ASP A 42 -26.20 19.19 3.23
CA ASP A 42 -26.43 18.24 2.13
C ASP A 42 -25.92 18.70 0.76
N ASN A 43 -25.76 20.01 0.59
CA ASN A 43 -25.47 20.69 -0.65
C ASN A 43 -24.08 21.35 -0.64
N LEU A 44 -23.14 20.78 0.12
CA LEU A 44 -21.75 21.20 0.16
C LEU A 44 -20.92 20.61 -0.99
N THR A 45 -20.16 21.46 -1.66
CA THR A 45 -19.09 21.08 -2.58
C THR A 45 -17.78 21.73 -2.13
N VAL A 46 -16.71 20.95 -2.05
CA VAL A 46 -15.35 21.43 -1.74
C VAL A 46 -14.47 21.19 -2.96
N GLY A 47 -14.01 22.26 -3.60
CA GLY A 47 -13.15 22.20 -4.79
C GLY A 47 -11.74 21.72 -4.49
N GLY A 48 -11.22 22.04 -3.29
CA GLY A 48 -9.95 21.53 -2.78
C GLY A 48 -10.13 20.32 -1.85
N SER A 49 -9.31 20.27 -0.82
CA SER A 49 -9.30 19.24 0.21
C SER A 49 -10.22 19.57 1.38
N LEU A 50 -10.80 18.56 2.02
CA LEU A 50 -11.65 18.69 3.19
C LEU A 50 -11.04 17.94 4.37
N TYR A 51 -10.74 18.65 5.44
CA TYR A 51 -10.14 18.09 6.67
C TYR A 51 -11.17 18.06 7.79
N LEU A 52 -11.47 16.88 8.32
CA LEU A 52 -12.50 16.64 9.34
C LEU A 52 -11.97 15.81 10.53
N SER A 53 -10.66 15.50 10.57
CA SER A 53 -10.02 14.86 11.72
C SER A 53 -10.29 15.67 13.00
N GLY A 54 -10.50 14.97 14.13
CA GLY A 54 -10.78 15.63 15.41
C GLY A 54 -12.18 16.26 15.54
N THR A 55 -13.06 16.13 14.54
CA THR A 55 -14.45 16.58 14.63
C THR A 55 -15.36 15.52 15.26
N SER A 56 -16.58 15.92 15.64
CA SER A 56 -17.62 15.01 16.17
C SER A 56 -18.52 14.43 15.06
N ILE A 57 -18.08 14.50 13.79
CA ILE A 57 -18.90 14.07 12.66
C ILE A 57 -19.14 12.56 12.69
N THR A 58 -20.38 12.16 12.41
CA THR A 58 -20.82 10.75 12.41
C THR A 58 -21.41 10.30 11.09
N THR A 59 -21.80 11.24 10.21
CA THR A 59 -22.30 10.97 8.86
C THR A 59 -21.83 12.05 7.89
N LEU A 60 -21.65 11.69 6.63
CA LEU A 60 -21.44 12.65 5.53
C LEU A 60 -22.74 12.83 4.74
N PRO A 61 -22.93 14.01 4.11
CA PRO A 61 -24.06 14.23 3.22
C PRO A 61 -23.97 13.39 1.93
N ASP A 62 -25.13 12.94 1.44
CA ASP A 62 -25.25 11.95 0.35
C ASP A 62 -24.53 12.33 -0.95
N ASN A 63 -24.47 13.63 -1.26
CA ASN A 63 -23.92 14.16 -2.52
C ASN A 63 -22.61 14.95 -2.32
N LEU A 64 -21.89 14.68 -1.22
CA LEU A 64 -20.62 15.35 -0.95
C LEU A 64 -19.62 15.09 -2.09
N THR A 65 -19.09 16.18 -2.64
CA THR A 65 -18.02 16.15 -3.63
C THR A 65 -16.79 16.88 -3.07
N VAL A 66 -15.64 16.20 -3.10
CA VAL A 66 -14.33 16.74 -2.70
C VAL A 66 -13.37 16.62 -3.86
N GLY A 67 -12.88 17.73 -4.40
CA GLY A 67 -11.98 17.73 -5.55
C GLY A 67 -10.56 17.24 -5.21
N GLY A 68 -10.12 17.47 -3.98
CA GLY A 68 -8.81 17.08 -3.47
C GLY A 68 -8.87 15.92 -2.47
N TRP A 69 -8.14 16.07 -1.37
CA TRP A 69 -8.05 15.08 -0.30
C TRP A 69 -9.24 15.16 0.66
N LEU A 70 -9.75 14.01 1.12
CA LEU A 70 -10.75 13.95 2.19
C LEU A 70 -10.16 13.25 3.42
N ASN A 71 -9.91 14.00 4.49
CA ASN A 71 -9.40 13.47 5.76
C ASN A 71 -10.54 13.25 6.76
N LEU A 72 -10.86 11.98 7.05
CA LEU A 72 -11.81 11.55 8.06
C LEU A 72 -11.14 10.75 9.18
N SER A 73 -9.80 10.74 9.23
CA SER A 73 -9.06 9.93 10.20
C SER A 73 -9.49 10.21 11.64
N GLY A 74 -9.65 9.13 12.41
CA GLY A 74 -10.05 9.19 13.81
C GLY A 74 -11.46 9.73 14.09
N THR A 75 -12.26 10.02 13.06
CA THR A 75 -13.66 10.43 13.24
C THR A 75 -14.54 9.23 13.62
N SER A 76 -15.78 9.52 14.06
CA SER A 76 -16.77 8.51 14.42
C SER A 76 -17.62 8.03 13.23
N ILE A 77 -17.14 8.25 12.00
CA ILE A 77 -17.81 7.77 10.78
C ILE A 77 -17.85 6.24 10.77
N THR A 78 -19.03 5.71 10.45
CA THR A 78 -19.29 4.26 10.33
C THR A 78 -19.69 3.85 8.91
N THR A 79 -20.19 4.78 8.10
CA THR A 79 -20.58 4.56 6.70
C THR A 79 -20.20 5.76 5.84
N LEU A 80 -19.95 5.51 4.55
CA LEU A 80 -19.81 6.55 3.53
C LEU A 80 -21.08 6.58 2.67
N PRO A 81 -21.43 7.75 2.10
CA PRO A 81 -22.54 7.83 1.18
C PRO A 81 -22.20 7.15 -0.15
N ASP A 82 -23.21 6.54 -0.78
CA ASP A 82 -23.04 5.72 -1.99
C ASP A 82 -22.46 6.51 -3.19
N ASN A 83 -22.73 7.81 -3.24
CA ASN A 83 -22.31 8.70 -4.33
C ASN A 83 -21.10 9.57 -3.96
N LEU A 84 -20.35 9.23 -2.90
CA LEU A 84 -19.15 9.97 -2.51
C LEU A 84 -18.13 9.99 -3.65
N THR A 85 -17.72 11.19 -4.05
CA THR A 85 -16.65 11.38 -5.04
C THR A 85 -15.48 12.13 -4.42
N VAL A 86 -14.29 11.51 -4.47
CA VAL A 86 -13.02 12.10 -3.98
C VAL A 86 -12.01 12.12 -5.13
N GLY A 87 -11.69 13.31 -5.62
CA GLY A 87 -10.76 13.49 -6.73
C GLY A 87 -9.29 13.18 -6.36
N GLY A 88 -8.94 13.34 -5.08
CA GLY A 88 -7.63 13.01 -4.52
C GLY A 88 -7.64 11.76 -3.66
N GLY A 89 -6.92 11.81 -2.53
CA GLY A 89 -6.86 10.70 -1.58
C GLY A 89 -7.97 10.75 -0.51
N LEU A 90 -8.25 9.60 0.08
CA LEU A 90 -9.27 9.43 1.12
C LEU A 90 -8.64 8.74 2.32
N ASP A 91 -8.71 9.39 3.48
CA ASP A 91 -8.20 8.85 4.74
C ASP A 91 -9.33 8.54 5.72
N LEU A 92 -9.50 7.25 6.01
CA LEU A 92 -10.47 6.68 6.96
C LEU A 92 -9.77 5.99 8.12
N SER A 93 -8.46 6.22 8.31
CA SER A 93 -7.66 5.51 9.30
C SER A 93 -8.22 5.71 10.70
N GLY A 94 -8.32 4.61 11.46
CA GLY A 94 -8.85 4.64 12.83
C GLY A 94 -10.34 4.99 12.96
N THR A 95 -11.10 5.03 11.86
CA THR A 95 -12.57 5.13 11.92
C THR A 95 -13.21 3.77 12.22
N SER A 96 -14.50 3.77 12.55
CA SER A 96 -15.29 2.56 12.80
C SER A 96 -15.96 2.00 11.54
N ILE A 97 -15.48 2.37 10.35
CA ILE A 97 -16.03 1.89 9.09
C ILE A 97 -15.81 0.39 8.92
N THR A 98 -16.84 -0.31 8.42
CA THR A 98 -16.84 -1.76 8.21
C THR A 98 -16.99 -2.15 6.74
N THR A 99 -17.56 -1.28 5.92
CA THR A 99 -17.78 -1.48 4.48
C THR A 99 -17.53 -0.20 3.70
N LEU A 100 -17.08 -0.32 2.46
CA LEU A 100 -17.00 0.79 1.51
C LEU A 100 -18.16 0.70 0.51
N PRO A 101 -18.63 1.83 -0.05
CA PRO A 101 -19.62 1.81 -1.13
C PRO A 101 -19.12 1.07 -2.37
N ASP A 102 -20.02 0.37 -3.06
CA ASP A 102 -19.68 -0.45 -4.24
C ASP A 102 -19.05 0.33 -5.40
N ASN A 103 -19.41 1.61 -5.54
CA ASN A 103 -18.96 2.50 -6.61
C ASN A 103 -17.89 3.51 -6.16
N LEU A 104 -17.28 3.30 -4.98
CA LEU A 104 -16.27 4.21 -4.47
C LEU A 104 -15.07 4.30 -5.44
N THR A 105 -14.79 5.52 -5.91
CA THR A 105 -13.62 5.82 -6.72
C THR A 105 -12.72 6.79 -5.97
N VAL A 106 -11.44 6.45 -5.84
CA VAL A 106 -10.43 7.30 -5.21
C VAL A 106 -9.32 7.57 -6.22
N GLY A 107 -9.22 8.83 -6.67
CA GLY A 107 -8.22 9.22 -7.66
C GLY A 107 -6.78 9.14 -7.15
N GLY A 108 -6.59 9.31 -5.84
CA GLY A 108 -5.31 9.20 -5.14
C GLY A 108 -5.20 7.94 -4.28
N SER A 109 -4.54 8.08 -3.12
CA SER A 109 -4.35 6.98 -2.18
C SER A 109 -5.55 6.81 -1.25
N LEU A 110 -5.81 5.56 -0.83
CA LEU A 110 -6.87 5.19 0.11
C LEU A 110 -6.25 4.61 1.39
N TYR A 111 -6.57 5.20 2.54
CA TYR A 111 -6.05 4.80 3.85
C TYR A 111 -7.17 4.22 4.69
N LEU A 112 -7.05 2.94 5.01
CA LEU A 112 -8.01 2.16 5.79
C LEU A 112 -7.37 1.55 7.04
N SER A 113 -6.15 1.96 7.38
CA SER A 113 -5.40 1.36 8.48
C SER A 113 -6.15 1.47 9.82
N GLY A 114 -6.20 0.36 10.56
CA GLY A 114 -6.90 0.28 11.84
C GLY A 114 -8.43 0.43 11.76
N THR A 115 -9.04 0.29 10.59
CA THR A 115 -10.50 0.19 10.44
C THR A 115 -11.00 -1.24 10.69
N SER A 116 -12.32 -1.41 10.79
CA SER A 116 -12.96 -2.72 10.96
C SER A 116 -13.36 -3.37 9.64
N ILE A 117 -12.77 -2.94 8.53
CA ILE A 117 -13.02 -3.51 7.21
C ILE A 117 -12.56 -4.97 7.14
N THR A 118 -13.42 -5.81 6.56
CA THR A 118 -13.19 -7.24 6.32
C THR A 118 -13.17 -7.60 4.83
N THR A 119 -13.79 -6.77 3.98
CA THR A 119 -13.91 -6.96 2.53
C THR A 119 -13.82 -5.63 1.80
N LEU A 120 -13.32 -5.65 0.57
CA LEU A 120 -13.34 -4.49 -0.32
C LEU A 120 -14.38 -4.70 -1.43
N PRO A 121 -14.97 -3.63 -1.97
CA PRO A 121 -15.83 -3.73 -3.14
C PRO A 121 -15.13 -4.35 -4.36
N ASP A 122 -15.87 -5.14 -5.13
CA ASP A 122 -15.34 -5.83 -6.32
C ASP A 122 -14.80 -4.87 -7.38
N ASN A 123 -15.38 -3.67 -7.48
CA ASN A 123 -15.04 -2.65 -8.48
C ASN A 123 -14.15 -1.53 -7.92
N LEU A 124 -13.56 -1.71 -6.73
CA LEU A 124 -12.73 -0.68 -6.10
C LEU A 124 -11.52 -0.37 -6.99
N THR A 125 -11.39 0.91 -7.36
CA THR A 125 -10.23 1.43 -8.09
C THR A 125 -9.50 2.46 -7.24
N VAL A 126 -8.18 2.26 -7.05
CA VAL A 126 -7.31 3.19 -6.31
C VAL A 126 -6.18 3.64 -7.24
N GLY A 127 -6.20 4.92 -7.61
CA GLY A 127 -5.18 5.49 -8.50
C GLY A 127 -3.79 5.58 -7.85
N GLY A 128 -3.75 5.77 -6.52
CA GLY A 128 -2.54 5.82 -5.71
C GLY A 128 -2.28 4.53 -4.91
N SER A 129 -1.83 4.69 -3.67
CA SER A 129 -1.54 3.57 -2.76
C SER A 129 -2.77 3.15 -1.96
N LEU A 130 -2.84 1.89 -1.57
CA LEU A 130 -3.87 1.33 -0.70
C LEU A 130 -3.25 0.81 0.60
N TYR A 131 -3.69 1.37 1.74
CA TYR A 131 -3.20 1.00 3.07
C TYR A 131 -4.28 0.27 3.85
N LEU A 132 -4.03 -1.01 4.16
CA LEU A 132 -4.95 -1.92 4.86
C LEU A 132 -4.36 -2.47 6.16
N SER A 133 -3.21 -1.96 6.60
CA SER A 133 -2.51 -2.45 7.78
C SER A 133 -3.39 -2.40 9.03
N GLY A 134 -3.39 -3.49 9.79
CA GLY A 134 -4.22 -3.63 11.00
C GLY A 134 -5.73 -3.74 10.76
N THR A 135 -6.19 -3.94 9.53
CA THR A 135 -7.58 -4.33 9.24
C THR A 135 -7.79 -5.83 9.42
N SER A 136 -9.06 -6.26 9.45
CA SER A 136 -9.44 -7.69 9.52
C SER A 136 -9.66 -8.31 8.13
N ILE A 137 -9.05 -7.72 7.08
CA ILE A 137 -9.19 -8.23 5.72
C ILE A 137 -8.53 -9.61 5.58
N THR A 138 -9.23 -10.51 4.88
CA THR A 138 -8.79 -11.90 4.65
C THR A 138 -8.63 -12.23 3.17
N THR A 139 -9.27 -11.46 2.28
CA THR A 139 -9.26 -11.64 0.83
C THR A 139 -9.27 -10.27 0.14
N LEU A 140 -8.75 -10.23 -1.09
CA LEU A 140 -8.84 -9.06 -1.96
C LEU A 140 -9.74 -9.39 -3.16
N PRO A 141 -10.40 -8.38 -3.75
CA PRO A 141 -11.13 -8.55 -5.00
C PRO A 141 -10.23 -9.07 -6.13
N ASP A 142 -10.78 -9.96 -6.96
CA ASP A 142 -10.02 -10.59 -8.06
C ASP A 142 -9.47 -9.58 -9.08
N ASN A 143 -10.19 -8.46 -9.27
CA ASN A 143 -9.86 -7.42 -10.24
C ASN A 143 -9.18 -6.18 -9.60
N LEU A 144 -8.72 -6.29 -8.35
CA LEU A 144 -8.10 -5.16 -7.65
C LEU A 144 -6.85 -4.68 -8.40
N THR A 145 -6.83 -3.40 -8.74
CA THR A 145 -5.65 -2.72 -9.31
C THR A 145 -5.23 -1.57 -8.39
N VAL A 146 -3.94 -1.53 -8.05
CA VAL A 146 -3.36 -0.47 -7.21
C VAL A 146 -2.23 0.20 -8.00
N GLY A 147 -2.42 1.48 -8.34
CA GLY A 147 -1.44 2.25 -9.11
C GLY A 147 -0.15 2.53 -8.33
N GLY A 148 -0.25 2.65 -7.00
CA GLY A 148 0.84 2.87 -6.06
C GLY A 148 1.21 1.62 -5.26
N GLY A 149 1.56 1.81 -3.99
CA GLY A 149 1.89 0.71 -3.08
C GLY A 149 0.67 0.07 -2.43
N LEU A 150 0.78 -1.19 -2.05
CA LEU A 150 -0.24 -1.95 -1.33
C LEU A 150 0.33 -2.43 0.01
N ASP A 151 -0.17 -1.90 1.12
CA ASP A 151 0.21 -2.30 2.47
C ASP A 151 -0.85 -3.22 3.08
N LEU A 152 -0.52 -4.50 3.21
CA LEU A 152 -1.33 -5.54 3.86
C LEU A 152 -0.68 -6.01 5.16
N SER A 153 0.31 -5.27 5.68
CA SER A 153 1.08 -5.72 6.84
C SER A 153 0.19 -5.97 8.06
N GLY A 154 0.46 -7.08 8.74
CA GLY A 154 -0.30 -7.51 9.93
C GLY A 154 -1.77 -7.85 9.69
N THR A 155 -2.23 -7.95 8.44
CA THR A 155 -3.59 -8.43 8.12
C THR A 155 -3.69 -9.95 8.20
N SER A 156 -4.93 -10.46 8.17
CA SER A 156 -5.21 -11.92 8.18
C SER A 156 -5.28 -12.52 6.77
N ILE A 157 -4.69 -11.86 5.77
CA ILE A 157 -4.70 -12.36 4.40
C ILE A 157 -3.90 -13.66 4.27
N THR A 158 -4.46 -14.62 3.52
CA THR A 158 -3.88 -15.95 3.33
C THR A 158 -3.56 -16.26 1.87
N THR A 159 -4.18 -15.54 0.93
CA THR A 159 -3.96 -15.65 -0.52
C THR A 159 -4.05 -14.28 -1.18
N LEU A 160 -3.41 -14.14 -2.35
CA LEU A 160 -3.57 -12.97 -3.23
C LEU A 160 -4.31 -13.39 -4.51
N PRO A 161 -5.03 -12.47 -5.16
CA PRO A 161 -5.58 -12.71 -6.49
C PRO A 161 -4.49 -13.07 -7.51
N ASP A 162 -4.78 -14.00 -8.40
CA ASP A 162 -3.82 -14.49 -9.40
C ASP A 162 -3.28 -13.38 -10.33
N ASN A 163 -4.13 -12.38 -10.63
CA ASN A 163 -3.82 -11.28 -11.54
C ASN A 163 -3.45 -9.98 -10.82
N LEU A 164 -3.13 -10.03 -9.52
CA LEU A 164 -2.81 -8.84 -8.75
C LEU A 164 -1.58 -8.12 -9.33
N THR A 165 -1.77 -6.84 -9.64
CA THR A 165 -0.70 -5.94 -10.08
C THR A 165 -0.61 -4.75 -9.13
N VAL A 166 0.61 -4.47 -8.65
CA VAL A 166 0.91 -3.35 -7.75
C VAL A 166 1.98 -2.47 -8.43
N GLY A 167 1.65 -1.22 -8.73
CA GLY A 167 2.59 -0.32 -9.40
C GLY A 167 3.78 0.11 -8.53
N GLY A 168 3.60 0.11 -7.20
CA GLY A 168 4.60 0.44 -6.20
C GLY A 168 5.10 -0.77 -5.41
N GLY A 169 5.33 -0.59 -4.10
CA GLY A 169 5.73 -1.67 -3.20
C GLY A 169 4.54 -2.46 -2.66
N LEU A 170 4.76 -3.74 -2.35
CA LEU A 170 3.80 -4.65 -1.73
C LEU A 170 4.33 -5.11 -0.37
N ASP A 171 3.64 -4.72 0.70
CA ASP A 171 3.94 -5.18 2.06
C ASP A 171 3.01 -6.31 2.48
N LEU A 172 3.57 -7.50 2.66
CA LEU A 172 2.87 -8.67 3.21
C LEU A 172 3.41 -9.03 4.59
N SER A 173 4.21 -8.17 5.21
CA SER A 173 4.91 -8.52 6.44
C SER A 173 3.97 -8.87 7.58
N GLY A 174 4.29 -9.94 8.30
CA GLY A 174 3.48 -10.43 9.42
C GLY A 174 2.11 -10.98 9.03
N THR A 175 1.83 -11.22 7.75
CA THR A 175 0.58 -11.88 7.30
C THR A 175 0.68 -13.40 7.38
N SER A 176 -0.46 -14.09 7.27
CA SER A 176 -0.53 -15.56 7.26
C SER A 176 -0.46 -16.16 5.85
N ILE A 177 -0.05 -15.37 4.85
CA ILE A 177 0.09 -15.83 3.47
C ILE A 177 1.11 -16.97 3.36
N THR A 178 0.79 -17.98 2.55
CA THR A 178 1.60 -19.20 2.40
C THR A 178 2.22 -19.35 1.02
N THR A 179 1.63 -18.74 -0.01
CA THR A 179 2.10 -18.76 -1.40
C THR A 179 1.89 -17.41 -2.06
N LEU A 180 2.70 -17.11 -3.07
CA LEU A 180 2.48 -15.98 -3.97
C LEU A 180 1.91 -16.50 -5.29
N PRO A 181 1.13 -15.68 -6.03
CA PRO A 181 0.75 -15.99 -7.41
C PRO A 181 1.97 -16.13 -8.33
N ASP A 182 1.90 -17.08 -9.27
CA ASP A 182 2.92 -17.37 -10.28
C ASP A 182 3.08 -16.28 -11.36
N ASN A 183 2.41 -15.13 -11.28
CA ASN A 183 2.65 -14.01 -12.20
C ASN A 183 2.63 -12.67 -11.47
N LEU A 184 2.89 -12.69 -10.16
CA LEU A 184 2.83 -11.50 -9.33
C LEU A 184 3.81 -10.43 -9.86
N THR A 185 3.26 -9.25 -10.16
CA THR A 185 4.03 -8.11 -10.65
C THR A 185 3.95 -6.96 -9.66
N VAL A 186 5.11 -6.60 -9.11
CA VAL A 186 5.30 -5.50 -8.15
C VAL A 186 6.30 -4.53 -8.74
N GLY A 187 5.89 -3.29 -9.02
CA GLY A 187 6.77 -2.29 -9.63
C GLY A 187 7.86 -1.75 -8.69
N GLY A 188 7.77 -2.03 -7.39
CA GLY A 188 8.69 -1.59 -6.35
C GLY A 188 9.26 -2.74 -5.53
N TRP A 189 9.23 -2.57 -4.21
CA TRP A 189 9.72 -3.56 -3.26
C TRP A 189 8.64 -4.58 -2.89
N LEU A 190 9.02 -5.82 -2.63
CA LEU A 190 8.16 -6.88 -2.12
C LEU A 190 8.67 -7.32 -0.74
N ASN A 191 7.85 -7.17 0.29
CA ASN A 191 8.20 -7.55 1.66
C ASN A 191 7.40 -8.77 2.13
N LEU A 192 8.10 -9.88 2.36
CA LEU A 192 7.59 -11.17 2.79
C LEU A 192 8.04 -11.55 4.22
N SER A 193 8.67 -10.62 4.95
CA SER A 193 9.19 -10.91 6.29
C SER A 193 8.07 -11.28 7.27
N GLY A 194 8.26 -12.32 8.07
CA GLY A 194 7.25 -12.80 9.01
C GLY A 194 6.03 -13.48 8.36
N THR A 195 6.06 -13.77 7.06
CA THR A 195 4.99 -14.55 6.40
C THR A 195 5.12 -16.05 6.66
N SER A 196 4.17 -16.85 6.18
CA SER A 196 4.26 -18.33 6.20
C SER A 196 4.80 -18.92 4.90
N ILE A 197 5.32 -18.10 4.00
CA ILE A 197 5.91 -18.53 2.73
C ILE A 197 7.19 -19.34 3.00
N THR A 198 7.31 -20.47 2.30
CA THR A 198 8.48 -21.36 2.37
C THR A 198 9.13 -21.62 1.00
N THR A 199 8.48 -21.17 -0.07
CA THR A 199 8.98 -21.24 -1.45
C THR A 199 8.56 -19.99 -2.21
N LEU A 200 9.44 -19.49 -3.07
CA LEU A 200 9.10 -18.45 -4.04
C LEU A 200 8.50 -19.09 -5.31
N PRO A 201 7.54 -18.44 -6.00
CA PRO A 201 7.05 -18.92 -7.28
C PRO A 201 8.14 -18.82 -8.36
N ASP A 202 8.02 -19.62 -9.42
CA ASP A 202 8.97 -19.57 -10.54
C ASP A 202 8.84 -18.28 -11.34
N HIS A 203 7.72 -17.56 -11.25
CA HIS A 203 7.47 -16.40 -12.09
C HIS A 203 6.91 -15.25 -11.23
N PHE A 204 7.76 -14.28 -10.92
CA PHE A 204 7.35 -13.05 -10.26
C PHE A 204 8.35 -11.93 -10.58
N SER A 205 7.94 -10.68 -10.42
CA SER A 205 8.82 -9.54 -10.62
C SER A 205 8.68 -8.49 -9.52
N CYS A 206 9.84 -8.01 -9.06
CA CYS A 206 10.00 -6.85 -8.20
C CYS A 206 11.37 -6.19 -8.42
N ASN A 207 11.55 -4.99 -7.85
CA ASN A 207 12.81 -4.25 -7.83
C ASN A 207 13.64 -4.53 -6.57
N SER A 208 12.98 -4.90 -5.47
CA SER A 208 13.64 -5.28 -4.21
C SER A 208 12.83 -6.40 -3.54
N LEU A 209 13.51 -7.35 -2.90
CA LEU A 209 12.87 -8.49 -2.24
C LEU A 209 13.38 -8.63 -0.81
N TYR A 210 12.47 -8.52 0.16
CA TYR A 210 12.72 -8.70 1.58
C TYR A 210 12.01 -9.94 2.07
N LEU A 211 12.73 -10.85 2.72
CA LEU A 211 12.20 -12.12 3.22
C LEU A 211 13.05 -12.69 4.34
N ASP A 212 12.49 -13.64 5.08
CA ASP A 212 13.21 -14.41 6.10
C ASP A 212 13.94 -15.58 5.43
N ALA A 213 15.18 -15.34 4.97
CA ALA A 213 15.91 -16.27 4.09
C ALA A 213 16.03 -17.71 4.62
N GLU A 214 16.04 -17.89 5.95
CA GLU A 214 16.15 -19.21 6.58
C GLU A 214 14.91 -20.08 6.41
N ARG A 215 13.77 -19.47 6.04
CA ARG A 215 12.48 -20.16 5.86
C ARG A 215 12.24 -20.58 4.41
N ILE A 216 12.97 -20.00 3.46
CA ILE A 216 12.74 -20.20 2.05
C ILE A 216 13.64 -21.32 1.54
N SER A 217 13.03 -22.41 1.09
CA SER A 217 13.73 -23.65 0.73
C SER A 217 14.36 -23.61 -0.66
N ASN A 218 13.78 -22.85 -1.60
CA ASN A 218 14.24 -22.72 -2.98
C ASN A 218 15.11 -21.48 -3.23
N ILE A 219 15.88 -21.07 -2.22
CA ILE A 219 16.94 -20.05 -2.36
C ILE A 219 18.27 -20.59 -1.78
N ALA A 220 19.33 -19.86 -2.04
CA ALA A 220 20.60 -19.99 -1.33
C ALA A 220 21.00 -18.62 -0.81
N TYR A 221 21.53 -18.54 0.42
CA TYR A 221 21.82 -17.27 1.06
C TYR A 221 23.14 -17.28 1.84
N ARG A 222 23.71 -16.10 2.05
CA ARG A 222 24.84 -15.83 2.93
C ARG A 222 24.48 -14.67 3.85
N LYS A 223 24.80 -14.80 5.13
CA LYS A 223 24.63 -13.75 6.14
C LYS A 223 25.95 -13.01 6.37
N ASN A 224 25.87 -11.82 6.97
CA ASN A 224 27.03 -11.03 7.39
C ASN A 224 27.98 -10.68 6.22
N CYS A 225 27.42 -10.43 5.03
CA CYS A 225 28.21 -10.11 3.85
C CYS A 225 28.64 -8.64 3.83
N GLY A 226 29.96 -8.45 3.68
CA GLY A 226 30.65 -7.16 3.60
C GLY A 226 30.40 -6.24 4.81
N TYR A 227 30.74 -4.96 4.65
CA TYR A 227 30.74 -3.99 5.77
C TYR A 227 29.38 -3.77 6.42
N SER A 228 28.29 -3.87 5.66
CA SER A 228 26.94 -3.63 6.18
C SER A 228 26.29 -4.87 6.80
N SER A 229 27.04 -5.97 6.99
CA SER A 229 26.54 -7.24 7.53
C SER A 229 25.23 -7.71 6.87
N ARG A 230 25.16 -7.58 5.53
CA ARG A 230 23.92 -7.84 4.78
C ARG A 230 23.69 -9.35 4.63
N THR A 231 22.42 -9.72 4.53
CA THR A 231 22.05 -10.99 3.91
C THR A 231 22.01 -10.80 2.39
N ILE A 232 22.69 -11.69 1.67
CA ILE A 232 22.60 -11.83 0.22
C ILE A 232 21.95 -13.16 -0.06
N PHE A 233 21.04 -13.22 -1.03
CA PHE A 233 20.51 -14.50 -1.49
C PHE A 233 20.29 -14.51 -2.99
N ALA A 234 20.39 -15.70 -3.57
CA ALA A 234 20.00 -15.98 -4.94
C ALA A 234 18.62 -16.64 -4.96
N ALA A 235 17.77 -16.23 -5.89
CA ALA A 235 16.48 -16.85 -6.18
C ALA A 235 16.39 -17.15 -7.68
N TRP A 236 15.68 -18.22 -8.04
CA TRP A 236 15.33 -18.52 -9.42
C TRP A 236 13.99 -17.87 -9.75
N THR A 237 13.90 -17.25 -10.92
CA THR A 237 12.68 -16.57 -11.40
C THR A 237 12.21 -17.13 -12.73
N GLY A 238 12.41 -18.44 -12.95
CA GLY A 238 11.91 -19.16 -14.12
C GLY A 238 12.71 -18.89 -15.40
N LYS A 239 13.41 -17.76 -15.45
CA LYS A 239 14.24 -17.31 -16.57
C LYS A 239 15.70 -17.22 -16.20
N GLU A 240 16.01 -16.63 -15.04
CA GLU A 240 17.38 -16.38 -14.59
C GLU A 240 17.48 -16.37 -13.07
N PHE A 241 18.71 -16.51 -12.59
CA PHE A 241 19.04 -16.26 -11.19
C PHE A 241 19.03 -14.76 -10.93
N ARG A 242 18.38 -14.35 -9.84
CA ARG A 242 18.42 -12.99 -9.34
C ARG A 242 19.04 -12.94 -7.94
N ILE A 243 19.92 -11.99 -7.74
CA ILE A 243 20.56 -11.69 -6.47
C ILE A 243 19.76 -10.62 -5.75
N ALA A 244 19.43 -10.88 -4.49
CA ALA A 244 18.85 -9.88 -3.58
C ALA A 244 19.89 -9.41 -2.57
N ALA A 245 20.01 -8.09 -2.39
CA ALA A 245 20.88 -7.47 -1.40
C ALA A 245 20.37 -6.06 -1.02
N GLY A 246 19.60 -5.95 0.07
CA GLY A 246 18.96 -4.68 0.45
C GLY A 246 17.94 -4.25 -0.59
N CYS A 247 18.10 -3.04 -1.16
CA CYS A 247 17.21 -2.53 -2.20
C CYS A 247 17.51 -3.10 -3.61
N PHE A 248 18.52 -3.95 -3.75
CA PHE A 248 18.85 -4.56 -5.04
C PHE A 248 18.13 -5.90 -5.19
N PHE A 249 17.48 -6.10 -6.34
CA PHE A 249 17.08 -7.41 -6.85
C PHE A 249 17.31 -7.45 -8.37
N GLY A 250 18.25 -8.25 -8.87
CA GLY A 250 18.68 -8.19 -10.28
C GLY A 250 19.58 -9.34 -10.68
N SER A 251 19.99 -9.41 -11.94
CA SER A 251 20.93 -10.41 -12.44
C SER A 251 22.27 -10.36 -11.71
N ILE A 252 23.07 -11.42 -11.84
CA ILE A 252 24.40 -11.46 -11.22
C ILE A 252 25.32 -10.39 -11.79
N GLU A 253 25.27 -10.12 -13.11
CA GLU A 253 26.09 -9.09 -13.75
C GLU A 253 25.70 -7.69 -13.25
N GLN A 254 24.41 -7.41 -13.13
CA GLN A 254 23.92 -6.15 -12.56
C GLN A 254 24.33 -6.01 -11.09
N PHE A 255 24.34 -7.10 -10.33
CA PHE A 255 24.77 -7.09 -8.93
C PHE A 255 26.25 -6.76 -8.81
N GLU A 256 27.10 -7.42 -9.58
CA GLU A 256 28.55 -7.19 -9.55
C GLU A 256 28.89 -5.75 -9.98
N GLN A 257 28.23 -5.22 -11.02
CA GLN A 257 28.37 -3.82 -11.41
C GLN A 257 27.93 -2.86 -10.30
N ALA A 258 26.77 -3.10 -9.67
CA ALA A 258 26.28 -2.26 -8.58
C ALA A 258 27.19 -2.31 -7.34
N VAL A 259 27.89 -3.43 -7.12
CA VAL A 259 28.92 -3.55 -6.09
C VAL A 259 30.16 -2.73 -6.47
N ASP A 260 30.65 -2.82 -7.70
CA ASP A 260 31.82 -2.06 -8.18
C ASP A 260 31.58 -0.55 -8.19
N ASP A 261 30.35 -0.11 -8.43
CA ASP A 261 29.99 1.31 -8.38
C ASP A 261 30.04 1.89 -6.95
N LYS A 262 30.00 1.03 -5.92
CA LYS A 262 29.82 1.44 -4.52
C LYS A 262 30.95 1.04 -3.58
N TYR A 263 31.65 -0.04 -3.88
CA TYR A 263 32.66 -0.65 -3.04
C TYR A 263 33.91 -0.97 -3.87
N ASP A 264 35.05 -1.05 -3.21
CA ASP A 264 36.32 -1.44 -3.83
C ASP A 264 37.04 -2.52 -3.01
N GLY A 265 38.14 -3.03 -3.58
CA GLY A 265 39.05 -3.97 -2.94
C GLY A 265 38.40 -5.26 -2.42
N ASP A 266 38.91 -5.74 -1.28
CA ASP A 266 38.50 -7.03 -0.69
C ASP A 266 37.00 -7.06 -0.32
N ALA A 267 36.42 -5.91 0.00
CA ALA A 267 35.01 -5.81 0.36
C ALA A 267 34.09 -6.01 -0.85
N ALA A 268 34.42 -5.38 -1.98
CA ALA A 268 33.70 -5.60 -3.23
C ALA A 268 33.78 -7.07 -3.65
N GLU A 269 34.98 -7.66 -3.61
CA GLU A 269 35.14 -9.08 -3.97
C GLU A 269 34.43 -10.02 -3.00
N ALA A 270 34.35 -9.71 -1.71
CA ALA A 270 33.57 -10.47 -0.75
C ALA A 270 32.07 -10.46 -1.08
N TYR A 271 31.51 -9.31 -1.48
CA TYR A 271 30.11 -9.20 -1.92
C TYR A 271 29.85 -10.05 -3.17
N LYS A 272 30.66 -9.90 -4.21
CA LYS A 272 30.51 -10.65 -5.47
C LYS A 272 30.68 -12.14 -5.25
N LYS A 273 31.69 -12.55 -4.48
CA LYS A 273 31.92 -13.96 -4.13
C LYS A 273 30.71 -14.55 -3.41
N ALA A 274 30.14 -13.85 -2.42
CA ALA A 274 28.95 -14.33 -1.73
C ALA A 274 27.75 -14.54 -2.67
N ALA A 275 27.53 -13.64 -3.63
CA ALA A 275 26.49 -13.81 -4.65
C ALA A 275 26.76 -15.00 -5.58
N ARG A 276 27.99 -15.14 -6.10
CA ARG A 276 28.41 -16.29 -6.93
C ARG A 276 28.25 -17.61 -6.18
N ASP A 277 28.64 -17.67 -4.91
CA ASP A 277 28.49 -18.84 -4.06
C ASP A 277 27.00 -19.21 -3.85
N CYS A 278 26.11 -18.21 -3.69
CA CYS A 278 24.66 -18.46 -3.61
C CYS A 278 24.13 -19.05 -4.92
N VAL A 279 24.52 -18.51 -6.08
CA VAL A 279 24.08 -19.04 -7.38
C VAL A 279 24.56 -20.46 -7.60
N ALA A 280 25.82 -20.75 -7.28
CA ALA A 280 26.36 -22.11 -7.40
C ALA A 280 25.59 -23.11 -6.54
N GLU A 281 25.36 -22.79 -5.25
CA GLU A 281 24.58 -23.64 -4.35
C GLU A 281 23.14 -23.84 -4.83
N LEU A 282 22.47 -22.76 -5.28
CA LEU A 282 21.10 -22.86 -5.77
C LEU A 282 21.03 -23.68 -7.08
N THR A 283 22.05 -23.58 -7.94
CA THR A 283 22.14 -24.40 -9.16
C THR A 283 22.20 -25.89 -8.82
N GLU A 284 22.96 -26.28 -7.80
CA GLU A 284 23.02 -27.66 -7.31
C GLU A 284 21.68 -28.11 -6.70
N LYS A 285 20.99 -27.23 -5.94
CA LYS A 285 19.66 -27.52 -5.39
C LYS A 285 18.60 -27.76 -6.47
N LEU A 286 18.64 -27.00 -7.56
CA LEU A 286 17.69 -27.11 -8.67
C LEU A 286 17.98 -28.30 -9.60
N ASN A 287 19.22 -28.79 -9.62
CA ASN A 287 19.66 -29.93 -10.43
C ASN A 287 20.43 -30.95 -9.57
N PRO A 288 19.75 -31.67 -8.65
CA PRO A 288 20.42 -32.65 -7.80
C PRO A 288 21.06 -33.73 -8.68
N LYS A 289 22.34 -34.00 -8.46
CA LYS A 289 23.03 -35.14 -9.10
C LYS A 289 22.55 -36.42 -8.42
N ASP A 290 21.99 -37.33 -9.21
CA ASP A 290 21.56 -38.68 -8.81
C ASP A 290 22.70 -39.50 -8.18
#